data_AF-A0AAW6XW59-F1
#
_entry.id   AF-A0AAW6XW59-F1
#
_cell.length_a   1.000
_cell.length_b   1.000
_cell.length_c   1.000
_cell.angle_alpha   90.00
_cell.angle_beta   90.00
_cell.angle_gamma   90.00
#
_symmetry.space_group_name_H-M   'P 1'
#
loop_
_entity.id
_entity.type
_entity.pdbx_description
1 polymer ?
#
loop_
_entity_poly.entity_id
_entity_poly.type
_entity_poly.pdbx_seq_one_letter_code
_entity_poly.pdbx_strand_id
1 'polypeptide(L)' 'MGSSRQLQVLSAIVSDYVNNREPVGSKALVERYDLGVSSATIRNDMAALEEAGYIYQPHTSAG' A
#
# COMPACT_ATOMS: atom_id res chain seq x y z
N MET A 1 -4.15 -16.41 -2.92
CA MET A 1 -5.25 -15.52 -2.50
C MET A 1 -4.70 -14.64 -1.39
N GLY A 2 -4.59 -13.33 -1.61
CA GLY A 2 -4.03 -12.41 -0.61
C GLY A 2 -4.84 -12.41 0.69
N SER A 3 -4.20 -12.15 1.82
CA SER A 3 -4.88 -11.98 3.10
C SER A 3 -5.90 -10.84 3.03
N SER A 4 -6.96 -10.88 3.85
CA SER A 4 -7.97 -9.81 3.89
C SER A 4 -7.36 -8.41 4.08
N ARG A 5 -6.22 -8.32 4.77
CA ARG A 5 -5.48 -7.08 4.97
C ARG A 5 -4.77 -6.59 3.71
N GLN A 6 -4.16 -7.47 2.93
CA GLN A 6 -3.53 -7.11 1.64
C GLN A 6 -4.58 -6.52 0.68
N LEU A 7 -5.81 -7.05 0.69
CA LEU A 7 -6.90 -6.47 -0.10
C LEU A 7 -7.32 -5.08 0.39
N GLN A 8 -7.34 -4.86 1.71
CA GLN A 8 -7.60 -3.53 2.28
C GLN A 8 -6.51 -2.53 1.91
N VAL A 9 -5.23 -2.93 2.04
CA VAL A 9 -4.07 -2.13 1.63
C VAL A 9 -4.15 -1.78 0.14
N LEU A 10 -4.41 -2.77 -0.72
CA LEU A 10 -4.55 -2.55 -2.16
C LEU A 10 -5.70 -1.59 -2.49
N SER A 11 -6.87 -1.77 -1.88
CA SER A 11 -8.03 -0.90 -2.07
C SER A 11 -7.73 0.55 -1.66
N ALA A 12 -7.03 0.72 -0.54
CA ALA A 12 -6.61 2.04 -0.06
C ALA A 12 -5.61 2.71 -1.01
N ILE A 13 -4.62 1.96 -1.51
CA ILE A 13 -3.66 2.47 -2.52
C ILE A 13 -4.38 2.92 -3.78
N VAL A 14 -5.29 2.10 -4.31
CA VAL A 14 -6.04 2.42 -5.53
C VAL A 14 -6.90 3.66 -5.32
N SER A 15 -7.60 3.74 -4.19
CA SER A 15 -8.47 4.88 -3.87
C SER A 15 -7.66 6.19 -3.78
N ASP A 16 -6.52 6.16 -3.10
CA ASP A 16 -5.69 7.35 -2.90
C ASP A 16 -4.97 7.77 -4.20
N TYR A 17 -4.52 6.80 -5.00
CA TYR A 17 -3.91 7.04 -6.31
C TYR A 17 -4.92 7.60 -7.33
N VAL A 18 -6.15 7.10 -7.37
CA VAL A 18 -7.18 7.62 -8.29
C VAL A 18 -7.54 9.07 -7.96
N ASN A 19 -7.58 9.42 -6.68
CA ASN A 19 -7.91 10.78 -6.23
C ASN A 19 -6.77 11.78 -6.46
N ASN A 20 -5.53 11.39 -6.15
CA ASN A 20 -4.40 12.34 -6.12
C ASN A 20 -3.43 12.20 -7.30
N ARG A 21 -3.45 11.05 -8.00
CA ARG A 21 -2.49 10.66 -9.05
C ARG A 21 -1.02 10.67 -8.61
N GLU A 22 -0.80 10.49 -7.31
CA GLU A 22 0.53 10.48 -6.69
C GLU A 22 0.85 9.10 -6.08
N PRO A 23 2.12 8.68 -6.06
CA PRO A 23 2.53 7.45 -5.39
C PRO A 23 2.13 7.44 -3.91
N VAL A 24 1.57 6.31 -3.46
CA VAL A 24 1.01 6.18 -2.10
C VAL A 24 2.02 5.46 -1.20
N GLY A 25 2.47 6.15 -0.15
CA GLY A 25 3.39 5.59 0.84
C GLY A 25 2.66 4.93 2.01
N SER A 26 3.33 3.97 2.68
CA SER A 26 2.74 3.25 3.81
C SER A 26 2.37 4.15 4.99
N LYS A 27 3.07 5.27 5.22
CA LYS A 27 2.70 6.27 6.24
C LYS A 27 1.35 6.92 5.96
N ALA A 28 1.12 7.34 4.72
CA ALA A 28 -0.15 7.93 4.30
C ALA A 28 -1.31 6.95 4.50
N LEU A 29 -1.08 5.66 4.24
CA LEU A 29 -2.08 4.62 4.48
C LEU A 29 -2.44 4.44 5.96
N VAL A 30 -1.46 4.47 6.86
CA VAL A 30 -1.73 4.45 8.31
C VAL A 30 -2.57 5.66 8.74
N GLU A 31 -2.18 6.85 8.28
CA GLU A 31 -2.82 8.11 8.68
C GLU A 31 -4.24 8.27 8.12
N ARG A 32 -4.50 7.78 6.90
CA ARG A 32 -5.78 8.02 6.20
C ARG A 32 -6.79 6.87 6.32
N TYR A 33 -6.35 5.62 6.50
CA TYR A 33 -7.22 4.44 6.37
C TYR A 33 -7.33 3.58 7.65
N ASP A 34 -6.70 3.97 8.76
CA ASP A 34 -6.75 3.30 10.07
C ASP A 34 -6.79 1.76 9.99
N LEU A 35 -5.79 1.19 9.33
CA LEU A 35 -5.74 -0.25 9.03
C LEU A 35 -5.41 -1.12 10.27
N GLY A 36 -5.32 -0.53 11.47
CA GLY A 36 -5.04 -1.23 12.73
C GLY A 36 -3.65 -1.88 12.80
N VAL A 37 -2.73 -1.52 11.91
CA VAL A 37 -1.38 -2.09 11.82
C VAL A 37 -0.32 -1.01 11.64
N SER A 38 0.91 -1.35 11.98
CA SER A 38 2.05 -0.45 11.83
C SER A 38 2.38 -0.17 10.37
N SER A 39 3.02 0.97 10.12
CA SER A 39 3.57 1.33 8.80
C SER A 39 4.55 0.27 8.27
N ALA A 40 5.27 -0.45 9.15
CA ALA A 40 6.18 -1.53 8.76
C ALA A 40 5.41 -2.76 8.23
N THR A 41 4.31 -3.11 8.89
CA THR A 41 3.42 -4.19 8.43
C THR A 41 2.83 -3.88 7.07
N ILE A 42 2.39 -2.64 6.85
CA ILE A 42 1.87 -2.19 5.55
C ILE A 42 2.96 -2.27 4.47
N ARG A 43 4.20 -1.85 4.76
CA ARG A 43 5.31 -2.00 3.79
C ARG A 43 5.51 -3.46 3.38
N ASN A 44 5.44 -4.40 4.32
CA ASN A 44 5.55 -5.82 4.00
C ASN A 44 4.38 -6.30 3.12
N ASP A 45 3.16 -5.84 3.38
CA ASP A 45 2.01 -6.17 2.53
C ASP A 45 2.13 -5.55 1.14
N MET A 46 2.62 -4.31 1.04
CA MET A 46 2.90 -3.63 -0.23
C MET A 46 3.97 -4.37 -1.04
N ALA A 47 5.05 -4.84 -0.39
CA ALA A 47 6.08 -5.65 -1.04
C ALA A 47 5.50 -6.96 -1.59
N ALA A 48 4.63 -7.63 -0.84
CA ALA A 48 3.95 -8.83 -1.32
C ALA A 48 2.97 -8.55 -2.47
N LEU A 49 2.30 -7.40 -2.45
CA LEU A 49 1.43 -6.95 -3.56
C LEU A 49 2.24 -6.61 -4.82
N GLU A 50 3.44 -6.06 -4.66
CA GLU A 50 4.37 -5.76 -5.75
C GLU A 50 4.94 -7.03 -6.36
N GLU A 51 5.40 -7.98 -5.55
CA GLU A 51 5.87 -9.30 -6.00
C GLU A 51 4.78 -10.06 -6.78
N ALA A 52 3.52 -9.91 -6.35
CA ALA A 52 2.36 -10.48 -7.04
C ALA A 52 1.91 -9.68 -8.28
N GLY A 53 2.53 -8.54 -8.58
CA GLY A 53 2.27 -7.74 -9.78
C GLY A 53 1.02 -6.84 -9.72
N TYR A 54 0.44 -6.61 -8.53
CA TYR A 54 -0.73 -5.74 -8.39
C TYR A 54 -0.40 -4.25 -8.35
N ILE A 55 0.78 -3.92 -7.80
CA ILE A 55 1.31 -2.56 -7.73
C ILE A 55 2.78 -2.60 -8.12
N TYR A 56 3.38 -1.44 -8.40
CA TYR A 56 4.83 -1.33 -8.57
C TYR A 56 5.31 -0.04 -7.92
N GLN A 57 6.49 -0.06 -7.32
CA GLN A 57 7.13 1.14 -6.83
C GLN A 57 7.88 1.82 -8.00
N PRO A 58 7.54 3.07 -8.37
CA PRO A 58 8.20 3.74 -9.51
C PRO A 58 9.69 4.02 -9.28
N HIS A 59 10.13 4.06 -8.02
CA HIS A 59 11.53 4.22 -7.63
C HIS A 59 11.90 3.24 -6.52
N THR A 60 13.00 2.53 -6.70
CA THR A 60 13.49 1.48 -5.79
C THR A 60 14.01 2.03 -4.45
N SER A 61 14.02 3.35 -4.24
CA SER A 61 14.81 4.03 -3.21
C SER A 61 14.04 4.99 -2.29
N ALA A 62 12.71 5.03 -2.34
CA ALA A 62 11.94 5.73 -1.30
C ALA A 62 11.75 4.81 -0.09
N GLY A 63 12.79 4.70 0.73
CA GLY A 63 12.74 4.04 2.05
C GLY A 63 11.75 4.69 3.01
#